data_AF-A0A5E4IVJ7-F1
#
_entry.id   AF-A0A5E4IVJ7-F1
#
_cell.length_a   1.000
_cell.length_b   1.000
_cell.length_c   1.000
_cell.angle_alpha   90.00
_cell.angle_beta   90.00
_cell.angle_gamma   90.00
#
_symmetry.space_group_name_H-M   'P 1'
#
loop_
_entity.id
_entity.type
_entity.pdbx_description
1 polymer ?
#
loop_
_entity_poly.entity_id
_entity_poly.type
_entity_poly.pdbx_seq_one_letter_code
_entity_poly.pdbx_strand_id
1 'polypeptide(L)'
;MIGSCTNSSCVDLMTVAKMLKGKHLPAGVSLGIAPGSRQVLNTIAKNGALSDLISFGARILESACGFCIGNSLSPRTDSVSVRTSNRNFRGRSGTPNANVYLTSPVVAAAAALTGKLMDPRDLSMPFPKIDMPDHFEIDDSMIILPLEPEARARVTISRGPNIGEPPVNEPMPSDIKGIINI
;
A
#
# COMPACT_ATOMS: atom_id res chain seq x y z
N MET A 1 -2.81 -8.98 -0.81
CA MET A 1 -2.53 -7.53 -0.90
C MET A 1 -1.04 -7.33 -0.79
N ILE A 2 -0.42 -6.71 -1.79
CA ILE A 2 1.02 -6.47 -1.84
C ILE A 2 1.25 -4.96 -1.92
N GLY A 3 2.26 -4.45 -1.23
CA GLY A 3 2.58 -3.03 -1.17
C GLY A 3 2.51 -2.47 0.26
N SER A 4 2.02 -1.24 0.40
CA SER A 4 2.15 -0.38 1.59
C SER A 4 3.55 0.20 1.75
N CYS A 5 3.76 1.13 2.68
CA CYS A 5 5.07 1.70 2.97
C CYS A 5 6.13 0.66 3.38
N THR A 6 5.71 -0.52 3.84
CA THR A 6 6.62 -1.59 4.29
C THR A 6 7.27 -2.35 3.13
N ASN A 7 6.51 -2.70 2.07
CA ASN A 7 6.95 -3.68 1.08
C ASN A 7 6.46 -3.34 -0.34
N SER A 8 6.81 -2.13 -0.79
CA SER A 8 6.43 -1.58 -2.10
C SER A 8 7.59 -0.90 -2.81
N SER A 9 8.82 -1.25 -2.46
CA SER A 9 9.99 -0.74 -3.17
C SER A 9 9.99 -1.21 -4.63
N CYS A 10 10.79 -0.56 -5.48
CA CYS A 10 10.89 -0.97 -6.88
C CYS A 10 11.33 -2.44 -7.02
N VAL A 11 12.31 -2.89 -6.21
CA VAL A 11 12.76 -4.28 -6.23
C VAL A 11 11.65 -5.26 -5.80
N ASP A 12 10.85 -4.90 -4.78
CA ASP A 12 9.74 -5.74 -4.34
C ASP A 12 8.72 -5.95 -5.46
N LEU A 13 8.28 -4.85 -6.09
CA LEU A 13 7.23 -4.89 -7.11
C LEU A 13 7.73 -5.54 -8.40
N MET A 14 8.99 -5.31 -8.79
CA MET A 14 9.59 -5.99 -9.95
C MET A 14 9.78 -7.49 -9.69
N THR A 15 10.13 -7.89 -8.46
CA THR A 15 10.22 -9.31 -8.07
C THR A 15 8.85 -9.97 -8.22
N VAL A 16 7.81 -9.34 -7.67
CA VAL A 16 6.43 -9.82 -7.80
C VAL A 16 6.01 -9.89 -9.26
N ALA A 17 6.26 -8.84 -10.06
CA ALA A 17 5.93 -8.83 -11.48
C ALA A 17 6.60 -9.97 -12.24
N LYS A 18 7.91 -10.22 -12.02
CA LYS A 18 8.61 -11.35 -12.65
C LYS A 18 8.07 -12.71 -12.20
N MET A 19 7.64 -12.87 -10.95
CA MET A 19 7.01 -14.12 -10.49
C MET A 19 5.67 -14.39 -11.18
N LEU A 20 4.90 -13.32 -11.44
CA LEU A 20 3.54 -13.40 -11.97
C LEU A 20 3.48 -13.36 -13.52
N LYS A 21 4.57 -12.96 -14.18
CA LYS A 21 4.66 -12.78 -15.63
C LYS A 21 4.19 -14.02 -16.40
N GLY A 22 3.30 -13.80 -17.38
CA GLY A 22 2.78 -14.83 -18.27
C GLY A 22 1.82 -15.83 -17.60
N LYS A 23 1.39 -15.57 -16.37
CA LYS A 23 0.42 -16.39 -15.63
C LYS A 23 -0.87 -15.60 -15.45
N HIS A 24 -1.89 -16.24 -14.87
CA HIS A 24 -3.18 -15.60 -14.60
C HIS A 24 -3.61 -15.86 -13.16
N LEU A 25 -4.27 -14.85 -12.57
CA LEU A 25 -4.81 -14.92 -11.22
C LEU A 25 -5.89 -16.04 -11.16
N PRO A 26 -5.76 -17.00 -10.23
CA PRO A 26 -6.76 -18.06 -10.07
C PRO A 26 -8.14 -17.49 -9.70
N ALA A 27 -9.18 -18.17 -10.16
CA ALA A 27 -10.56 -17.83 -9.81
C ALA A 27 -10.75 -17.83 -8.28
N GLY A 28 -11.52 -16.86 -7.77
CA GLY A 28 -11.78 -16.72 -6.34
C GLY A 28 -10.66 -16.03 -5.54
N VAL A 29 -9.53 -15.68 -6.17
CA VAL A 29 -8.46 -14.89 -5.53
C VAL A 29 -8.61 -13.43 -5.93
N SER A 30 -8.43 -12.53 -4.96
CA SER A 30 -8.35 -11.09 -5.19
C SER A 30 -6.94 -10.57 -4.92
N LEU A 31 -6.31 -9.99 -5.94
CA LEU A 31 -5.01 -9.35 -5.81
C LEU A 31 -5.12 -7.83 -5.99
N GLY A 32 -4.45 -7.10 -5.10
CA GLY A 32 -4.22 -5.67 -5.26
C GLY A 32 -2.78 -5.33 -4.90
N ILE A 33 -2.19 -4.41 -5.68
CA ILE A 33 -0.81 -3.95 -5.58
C ILE A 33 -0.84 -2.44 -5.29
N ALA A 34 -0.28 -2.00 -4.16
CA ALA A 34 -0.13 -0.58 -3.82
C ALA A 34 1.35 -0.14 -3.91
N PRO A 35 1.76 0.57 -4.97
CA PRO A 35 3.10 1.12 -5.06
C PRO A 35 3.34 2.19 -4.00
N GLY A 36 4.53 2.22 -3.41
CA GLY A 36 4.83 3.10 -2.27
C GLY A 36 4.92 4.59 -2.63
N SER A 37 5.19 4.89 -3.89
CA SER A 37 5.25 6.25 -4.40
C SER A 37 4.93 6.28 -5.90
N ARG A 38 4.61 7.49 -6.37
CA ARG A 38 4.45 7.78 -7.79
C ARG A 38 5.72 7.46 -8.60
N GLN A 39 6.91 7.71 -8.05
CA GLN A 39 8.17 7.39 -8.73
C GLN A 39 8.34 5.89 -8.93
N VAL A 40 8.03 5.08 -7.90
CA VAL A 40 8.07 3.62 -8.03
C VAL A 40 7.06 3.14 -9.06
N LEU A 41 5.81 3.64 -8.99
CA LEU A 41 4.78 3.31 -9.98
C LEU A 41 5.22 3.66 -11.41
N ASN A 42 5.79 4.83 -11.63
CA ASN A 42 6.29 5.26 -12.93
C ASN A 42 7.46 4.38 -13.41
N THR A 43 8.37 4.01 -12.50
CA THR A 43 9.53 3.15 -12.81
C THR A 43 9.07 1.78 -13.30
N ILE A 44 8.13 1.14 -12.60
CA ILE A 44 7.58 -0.15 -13.02
C ILE A 44 6.69 -0.05 -14.26
N ALA A 45 6.10 1.12 -14.54
CA ALA A 45 5.40 1.37 -15.79
C ALA A 45 6.37 1.38 -16.97
N LYS A 46 7.47 2.14 -16.85
CA LYS A 46 8.49 2.29 -17.89
C LYS A 46 9.21 0.99 -18.23
N ASN A 47 9.46 0.13 -17.25
CA ASN A 47 10.16 -1.15 -17.48
C ASN A 47 9.22 -2.33 -17.82
N GLY A 48 7.92 -2.08 -17.96
CA GLY A 48 6.91 -3.09 -18.33
C GLY A 48 6.40 -3.98 -17.19
N ALA A 49 6.99 -3.92 -15.99
CA ALA A 49 6.53 -4.70 -14.83
C ALA A 49 5.07 -4.38 -14.45
N LEU A 50 4.63 -3.13 -14.61
CA LEU A 50 3.24 -2.75 -14.41
C LEU A 50 2.30 -3.51 -15.34
N SER A 51 2.69 -3.65 -16.61
CA SER A 51 1.92 -4.41 -17.59
C SER A 51 1.85 -5.89 -17.20
N ASP A 52 2.98 -6.48 -16.77
CA ASP A 52 3.00 -7.88 -16.30
C ASP A 52 2.03 -8.10 -15.12
N LEU A 53 1.96 -7.15 -14.18
CA LEU A 53 1.03 -7.21 -13.04
C LEU A 53 -0.44 -7.10 -13.47
N ILE A 54 -0.75 -6.17 -14.37
CA ILE A 54 -2.11 -5.97 -14.90
C ILE A 54 -2.54 -7.21 -15.70
N SER A 55 -1.67 -7.73 -16.59
CA SER A 55 -1.94 -8.92 -17.39
C SER A 55 -2.17 -10.17 -16.52
N PHE A 56 -1.52 -10.27 -15.37
CA PHE A 56 -1.82 -11.33 -14.41
C PHE A 56 -3.24 -11.23 -13.82
N GLY A 57 -3.85 -10.04 -13.80
CA GLY A 57 -5.16 -9.78 -13.21
C GLY A 57 -5.10 -9.01 -11.88
N ALA A 58 -3.96 -8.37 -11.57
CA ALA A 58 -3.83 -7.56 -10.38
C ALA A 58 -4.55 -6.20 -10.53
N ARG A 59 -5.19 -5.73 -9.46
CA ARG A 59 -5.67 -4.35 -9.36
C ARG A 59 -4.56 -3.45 -8.86
N ILE A 60 -4.20 -2.43 -9.64
CA ILE A 60 -3.23 -1.42 -9.23
C ILE A 60 -3.95 -0.36 -8.39
N LEU A 61 -3.42 -0.10 -7.20
CA LEU A 61 -4.01 0.82 -6.25
C LEU A 61 -3.23 2.14 -6.26
N GLU A 62 -3.86 3.17 -5.72
CA GLU A 62 -3.21 4.46 -5.49
C GLU A 62 -1.96 4.31 -4.61
N SER A 63 -0.97 5.17 -4.84
CA SER A 63 0.19 5.30 -3.96
C SER A 63 -0.17 6.00 -2.66
N ALA A 64 -0.88 5.27 -1.81
CA ALA A 64 -1.40 5.70 -0.53
C ALA A 64 -1.47 4.52 0.46
N CYS A 65 -1.76 4.80 1.73
CA CYS A 65 -1.92 3.76 2.76
C CYS A 65 -3.02 2.75 2.42
N GLY A 66 -4.16 3.22 1.87
CA GLY A 66 -5.27 2.40 1.37
C GLY A 66 -5.60 1.19 2.24
N PHE A 67 -5.43 -0.01 1.66
CA PHE A 67 -5.76 -1.28 2.32
C PHE A 67 -5.06 -1.47 3.67
N CYS A 68 -3.87 -0.88 3.89
CA CYS A 68 -3.07 -1.05 5.11
C CYS A 68 -3.79 -0.54 6.37
N ILE A 69 -4.69 0.43 6.20
CA ILE A 69 -5.51 1.00 7.29
C ILE A 69 -6.98 0.58 7.19
N GLY A 70 -7.30 -0.34 6.28
CA GLY A 70 -8.69 -0.74 6.01
C GLY A 70 -9.47 0.27 5.17
N ASN A 71 -8.80 1.25 4.56
CA ASN A 71 -9.45 2.16 3.61
C ASN A 71 -9.44 1.50 2.22
N SER A 72 -10.60 1.00 1.80
CA SER A 72 -10.77 0.17 0.59
C SER A 72 -10.11 -1.22 0.69
N LEU A 73 -10.63 -2.18 -0.07
CA LEU A 73 -10.16 -3.58 -0.10
C LEU A 73 -10.09 -4.24 1.29
N SER A 74 -11.11 -3.95 2.10
CA SER A 74 -11.39 -4.69 3.31
C SER A 74 -11.69 -6.15 2.97
N PRO A 75 -11.10 -7.11 3.69
CA PRO A 75 -11.37 -8.52 3.47
C PRO A 75 -12.80 -8.86 3.88
N ARG A 76 -13.40 -9.87 3.26
CA ARG A 76 -14.71 -10.38 3.67
C ARG A 76 -14.64 -10.95 5.10
N THR A 77 -15.75 -10.90 5.84
CA THR A 77 -15.90 -11.57 7.14
C THR A 77 -15.45 -13.03 7.07
N ASP A 78 -14.66 -13.47 8.06
CA ASP A 78 -14.12 -14.83 8.18
C ASP A 78 -13.26 -15.30 6.98
N SER A 79 -12.84 -14.37 6.11
CA SER A 79 -11.94 -14.69 5.00
C SER A 79 -10.47 -14.54 5.38
N VAL A 80 -9.62 -15.25 4.63
CA VAL A 80 -8.17 -15.12 4.72
C VAL A 80 -7.70 -13.96 3.86
N SER A 81 -6.84 -13.09 4.41
CA SER A 81 -6.18 -12.00 3.69
C SER A 81 -4.69 -12.02 3.95
N VAL A 82 -3.91 -12.34 2.92
CA VAL A 82 -2.44 -12.28 2.96
C VAL A 82 -2.02 -10.85 2.61
N ARG A 83 -1.22 -10.22 3.47
CA ARG A 83 -0.83 -8.81 3.34
C ARG A 83 0.67 -8.62 3.57
N THR A 84 1.26 -7.68 2.84
CA THR A 84 2.65 -7.25 3.02
C THR A 84 2.75 -5.92 3.76
N SER A 85 1.75 -5.60 4.58
CA SER A 85 1.82 -4.53 5.57
C SER A 85 2.49 -5.03 6.85
N ASN A 86 2.70 -4.14 7.81
CA ASN A 86 3.37 -4.46 9.08
C ASN A 86 2.42 -4.61 10.30
N ARG A 87 1.10 -4.51 10.13
CA ARG A 87 0.12 -4.58 11.22
C ARG A 87 -1.11 -5.39 10.84
N ASN A 88 -1.55 -6.29 11.72
CA ASN A 88 -2.71 -7.16 11.54
C ASN A 88 -3.62 -7.29 12.79
N PHE A 89 -3.58 -6.32 13.70
CA PHE A 89 -4.50 -6.33 14.85
C PHE A 89 -5.97 -6.29 14.41
N ARG A 90 -6.86 -6.78 15.29
CA ARG A 90 -8.30 -6.92 15.02
C ARG A 90 -8.90 -5.62 14.49
N GLY A 91 -9.60 -5.69 13.36
CA GLY A 91 -10.24 -4.54 12.71
C GLY A 91 -9.31 -3.61 11.93
N ARG A 92 -7.99 -3.79 11.99
CA ARG A 92 -7.03 -2.92 11.27
C ARG A 92 -7.30 -2.83 9.77
N SER A 93 -7.75 -3.92 9.18
CA SER A 93 -8.00 -4.03 7.75
C SER A 93 -9.45 -3.74 7.35
N GLY A 94 -10.21 -3.05 8.20
CA GLY A 94 -11.60 -2.65 7.94
C GLY A 94 -12.65 -3.67 8.38
N THR A 95 -12.29 -4.95 8.47
CA THR A 95 -13.20 -6.03 8.91
C THR A 95 -12.67 -6.67 10.19
N PRO A 96 -13.38 -6.57 11.34
CA PRO A 96 -12.92 -7.08 12.62
C PRO A 96 -12.64 -8.59 12.65
N ASN A 97 -13.45 -9.40 11.96
CA ASN A 97 -13.38 -10.87 12.02
C ASN A 97 -12.62 -11.46 10.82
N ALA A 98 -11.75 -10.69 10.16
CA ALA A 98 -10.95 -11.21 9.06
C ALA A 98 -9.62 -11.80 9.54
N ASN A 99 -9.21 -12.89 8.91
CA ASN A 99 -7.95 -13.59 9.22
C ASN A 99 -6.81 -12.97 8.40
N VAL A 100 -6.12 -11.99 8.98
CA VAL A 100 -5.05 -11.23 8.30
C VAL A 100 -3.67 -11.76 8.65
N TYR A 101 -2.95 -12.25 7.64
CA TYR A 101 -1.60 -12.80 7.79
C TYR A 101 -0.57 -11.88 7.14
N LEU A 102 0.45 -11.51 7.90
CA LEU A 102 1.56 -10.68 7.43
C LEU A 102 2.65 -11.56 6.82
N THR A 103 3.13 -11.18 5.64
CA THR A 103 4.10 -11.95 4.86
C THR A 103 4.98 -11.04 4.02
N SER A 104 6.05 -11.59 3.43
CA SER A 104 6.84 -10.88 2.41
C SER A 104 6.11 -10.82 1.06
N PRO A 105 6.51 -9.91 0.14
CA PRO A 105 6.00 -9.88 -1.23
C PRO A 105 6.08 -11.20 -1.98
N VAL A 106 7.18 -11.95 -1.78
CA VAL A 106 7.42 -13.23 -2.46
C VAL A 106 6.41 -14.29 -2.00
N VAL A 107 6.15 -14.38 -0.70
CA VAL A 107 5.13 -15.30 -0.14
C VAL A 107 3.73 -14.89 -0.60
N ALA A 108 3.42 -13.59 -0.60
CA ALA A 108 2.13 -13.09 -1.07
C ALA A 108 1.92 -13.34 -2.58
N ALA A 109 2.98 -13.23 -3.39
CA ALA A 109 2.94 -13.58 -4.82
C ALA A 109 2.73 -15.09 -5.01
N ALA A 110 3.41 -15.94 -4.24
CA ALA A 110 3.19 -17.39 -4.25
C ALA A 110 1.75 -17.77 -3.89
N ALA A 111 1.17 -17.09 -2.89
CA ALA A 111 -0.22 -17.28 -2.51
C ALA A 111 -1.18 -16.79 -3.60
N ALA A 112 -0.85 -15.71 -4.30
CA ALA A 112 -1.63 -15.24 -5.44
C ALA A 112 -1.57 -16.21 -6.63
N LEU A 113 -0.43 -16.85 -6.88
CA LEU A 113 -0.27 -17.84 -7.95
C LEU A 113 -1.08 -19.12 -7.71
N THR A 114 -1.21 -19.53 -6.46
CA THR A 114 -1.75 -20.86 -6.12
C THR A 114 -3.10 -20.83 -5.42
N GLY A 115 -3.56 -19.64 -5.01
CA GLY A 115 -4.79 -19.47 -4.24
C GLY A 115 -4.71 -19.98 -2.79
N LYS A 116 -3.52 -20.37 -2.31
CA LYS A 116 -3.30 -20.90 -0.96
C LYS A 116 -2.03 -20.34 -0.34
N LEU A 117 -1.99 -20.20 0.99
CA LEU A 117 -0.77 -19.81 1.69
C LEU A 117 0.24 -20.97 1.63
N MET A 118 1.44 -20.71 1.11
CA MET A 118 2.47 -21.74 0.93
C MET A 118 3.89 -21.17 0.98
N ASP A 119 4.88 -22.06 1.09
CA ASP A 119 6.29 -21.70 0.97
C ASP A 119 6.64 -21.38 -0.49
N PRO A 120 7.23 -20.21 -0.80
CA PRO A 120 7.57 -19.85 -2.17
C PRO A 120 8.65 -20.74 -2.80
N ARG A 121 9.44 -21.47 -2.00
CA ARG A 121 10.47 -22.40 -2.50
C ARG A 121 9.86 -23.62 -3.21
N ASP A 122 8.61 -23.94 -2.90
CA ASP A 122 7.89 -25.06 -3.51
C ASP A 122 7.33 -24.72 -4.91
N LEU A 123 7.45 -23.48 -5.38
CA LEU A 123 6.96 -23.05 -6.70
C LEU A 123 7.74 -23.63 -7.89
N SER A 124 8.78 -24.43 -7.66
CA SER A 124 9.62 -25.05 -8.71
C SER A 124 10.05 -24.04 -9.78
N MET A 125 10.37 -22.80 -9.37
CA MET A 125 10.79 -21.72 -10.24
C MET A 125 12.07 -21.07 -9.71
N PRO A 126 12.97 -20.57 -10.57
CA PRO A 126 14.13 -19.84 -10.11
C PRO A 126 13.71 -18.53 -9.45
N PHE A 127 14.43 -18.11 -8.40
CA PHE A 127 14.20 -16.81 -7.79
C PHE A 127 14.49 -15.69 -8.81
N PRO A 128 13.59 -14.71 -9.00
CA PRO A 128 13.80 -13.65 -9.99
C PRO A 128 15.02 -12.80 -9.67
N LYS A 129 15.93 -12.65 -10.64
CA LYS A 129 16.99 -11.63 -10.58
C LYS A 129 16.42 -10.29 -11.03
N ILE A 130 16.59 -9.24 -10.23
CA ILE A 130 16.12 -7.89 -10.55
C ILE A 130 17.32 -7.00 -10.82
N ASP A 131 17.38 -6.46 -12.02
CA ASP A 131 18.36 -5.45 -12.41
C ASP A 131 17.79 -4.10 -12.01
N MET A 132 18.37 -3.53 -10.95
CA MET A 132 18.00 -2.20 -10.48
C MET A 132 18.64 -1.14 -11.38
N PRO A 133 17.95 -0.03 -11.66
CA PRO A 133 18.58 1.05 -12.39
C PRO A 133 19.70 1.68 -11.54
N ASP A 134 20.76 2.15 -12.19
CA ASP A 134 21.87 2.85 -11.51
C ASP A 134 21.38 4.12 -10.79
N HIS A 135 20.35 4.75 -11.34
CA HIS A 135 19.72 5.94 -10.79
C HIS A 135 18.19 5.86 -10.89
N PHE A 136 17.50 6.36 -9.87
CA PHE A 136 16.05 6.55 -9.92
C PHE A 136 15.72 7.92 -10.49
N GLU A 137 14.70 7.97 -11.34
CA GLU A 137 14.15 9.24 -11.78
C GLU A 137 13.50 9.98 -10.60
N ILE A 138 13.97 11.20 -10.36
CA ILE A 138 13.43 12.10 -9.35
C ILE A 138 12.53 13.12 -10.03
N ASP A 139 11.30 13.22 -9.56
CA ASP A 139 10.33 14.20 -10.05
C ASP A 139 9.61 14.85 -8.87
N ASP A 140 10.11 16.02 -8.52
CA ASP A 140 9.61 16.86 -7.45
C ASP A 140 8.72 17.99 -7.98
N SER A 141 8.34 17.97 -9.27
CA SER A 141 7.57 19.05 -9.90
C SER A 141 6.20 19.29 -9.27
N MET A 142 5.65 18.31 -8.54
CA MET A 142 4.40 18.42 -7.80
C MET A 142 4.59 18.75 -6.31
N ILE A 143 5.82 19.01 -5.87
CA ILE A 143 6.08 19.51 -4.52
C ILE A 143 5.80 21.01 -4.50
N ILE A 144 4.74 21.40 -3.78
CA ILE A 144 4.44 22.80 -3.50
C ILE A 144 5.30 23.23 -2.33
N LEU A 145 6.31 24.06 -2.60
CA LEU A 145 7.16 24.64 -1.57
C LEU A 145 6.38 25.68 -0.75
N PRO A 146 6.72 25.86 0.54
CA PRO A 146 6.11 26.89 1.35
C PRO A 146 6.39 28.27 0.73
N LEU A 147 5.38 29.14 0.75
CA LEU A 147 5.55 30.54 0.37
C LEU A 147 6.42 31.26 1.40
N GLU A 148 7.14 32.29 0.94
CA GLU A 148 7.86 33.22 1.81
C GLU A 148 6.93 33.85 2.85
N PRO A 149 7.42 34.19 4.06
CA PRO A 149 6.59 34.62 5.19
C PRO A 149 5.58 35.72 4.87
N GLU A 150 6.00 36.75 4.13
CA GLU A 150 5.17 37.90 3.77
C GLU A 150 4.07 37.51 2.78
N ALA A 151 4.37 36.62 1.83
CA ALA A 151 3.39 36.11 0.87
C ALA A 151 2.41 35.16 1.55
N ARG A 152 2.91 34.27 2.42
CA ARG A 152 2.11 33.34 3.21
C ARG A 152 1.10 34.05 4.11
N ALA A 153 1.50 35.15 4.75
CA ALA A 153 0.63 35.94 5.62
C ALA A 153 -0.57 36.58 4.89
N ARG A 154 -0.48 36.72 3.56
CA ARG A 154 -1.56 37.26 2.71
C ARG A 154 -2.45 36.19 2.08
N VAL A 155 -2.15 34.90 2.30
CA VAL A 155 -2.95 33.80 1.72
C VAL A 155 -4.31 33.76 2.40
N THR A 156 -5.36 33.81 1.58
CA THR A 156 -6.74 33.57 2.05
C THR A 156 -7.07 32.10 1.86
N ILE A 157 -7.43 31.40 2.95
CA ILE A 157 -7.87 30.00 2.87
C ILE A 157 -9.34 29.99 2.44
N SER A 158 -9.59 29.56 1.20
CA SER A 158 -10.95 29.41 0.68
C SER A 158 -11.60 28.13 1.22
N ARG A 159 -12.81 28.25 1.77
CA ARG A 159 -13.61 27.14 2.28
C ARG A 159 -15.04 27.24 1.75
N GLY A 160 -15.58 26.10 1.33
CA GLY A 160 -16.99 26.01 0.95
C GLY A 160 -17.92 26.01 2.18
N PRO A 161 -19.24 26.13 1.99
CA PRO A 161 -20.21 26.22 3.09
C PRO A 161 -20.23 24.98 4.00
N ASN A 162 -19.72 23.84 3.52
CA ASN A 162 -19.66 22.58 4.26
C ASN A 162 -18.28 22.26 4.86
N ILE A 163 -17.30 23.16 4.71
CA ILE A 163 -15.94 22.98 5.24
C ILE A 163 -15.77 23.94 6.42
N GLY A 164 -15.90 23.41 7.64
CA GLY A 164 -15.69 24.17 8.87
C GLY A 164 -14.21 24.52 9.11
N GLU A 165 -13.97 25.32 10.15
CA GLU A 165 -12.62 25.55 10.63
C GLU A 165 -12.03 24.25 11.23
N PRO A 166 -10.73 23.96 10.99
CA PRO A 166 -10.06 22.88 11.70
C PRO A 166 -10.18 23.07 13.22
N PRO A 167 -10.31 21.97 13.99
CA PRO A 167 -10.34 22.06 15.45
C PRO A 167 -9.04 22.70 15.96
N VAL A 168 -9.17 23.62 16.91
CA VAL A 168 -8.05 24.27 17.58
C VAL A 168 -7.80 23.55 18.89
N ASN A 169 -6.55 23.16 19.15
CA ASN A 169 -6.17 22.57 20.44
C ASN A 169 -6.13 23.68 21.50
N GLU A 170 -6.84 23.47 22.61
CA GLU A 170 -6.69 24.28 23.81
C GLU A 170 -5.50 23.77 24.64
N PRO A 171 -4.88 24.62 25.49
CA PRO A 171 -3.88 24.16 26.46
C PRO A 171 -4.43 23.00 27.30
N MET A 172 -3.59 21.98 27.52
CA MET A 172 -3.94 20.86 28.39
C MET A 172 -4.26 21.39 29.80
N PRO A 173 -5.35 20.92 30.44
CA PRO A 173 -5.68 21.34 31.80
C PRO A 173 -4.59 20.92 32.78
N SER A 174 -4.45 21.65 33.89
CA SER A 174 -3.50 21.33 34.98
C SER A 174 -3.75 19.95 35.58
N ASP A 175 -5.00 19.50 35.55
CA ASP A 175 -5.45 18.25 36.14
C ASP A 175 -6.22 17.43 35.10
N ILE A 176 -5.79 16.19 34.87
CA ILE A 176 -6.48 15.24 33.99
C ILE A 176 -7.20 14.21 34.86
N LYS A 177 -8.51 14.06 34.69
CA LYS A 177 -9.32 13.01 35.31
C LYS A 177 -9.84 12.06 34.22
N GLY A 178 -9.77 10.77 34.46
CA GLY A 178 -10.23 9.75 33.51
C GLY A 178 -10.55 8.43 34.21
N ILE A 179 -11.35 7.60 33.54
CA ILE A 179 -11.68 6.25 34.02
C ILE A 179 -10.57 5.31 33.54
N ILE A 180 -9.93 4.60 34.46
CA ILE A 180 -9.01 3.52 34.14
C ILE A 180 -9.86 2.25 33.98
N ASN A 181 -10.00 1.78 32.73
CA ASN A 181 -10.53 0.44 32.49
C ASN A 181 -9.39 -0.56 32.63
N ILE A 182 -9.53 -1.47 33.61
CA ILE A 182 -8.66 -2.64 33.82
C ILE A 182 -9.21 -3.80 33.01
#